data_AF-D8M496-F1
#
_entry.id   AF-D8M496-F1
#
_cell.length_a   1.000
_cell.length_b   1.000
_cell.length_c   1.000
_cell.angle_alpha   90.00
_cell.angle_beta   90.00
_cell.angle_gamma   90.00
#
_symmetry.space_group_name_H-M   'P 1'
#
loop_
_entity.id
_entity.type
_entity.pdbx_description
1 polymer ?
#
loop_
_entity_poly.entity_id
_entity_poly.type
_entity_poly.pdbx_seq_one_letter_code
_entity_poly.pdbx_strand_id
1 'polypeptide(L)'
;MSAVRSCSNPLCGNTESRPGEFKKCSRCKSACYCSKKCQSAHWKNGHREECKPFVDESQKSAKSAERKSEASTEQTLMLQKECQTMYNNFEMASTDLSKLNLQLDTYKISMKKLTEIDESKDVFCRYGSMYMLHDHATAKQNLQEKMDRLNSKIESVSKQVKYFEKKYKDLEANLKEM
;
A
#
# COMPACT_ATOMS: atom_id res chain seq x y z
N MET A 1 32.44 -41.13 9.64
CA MET A 1 33.86 -41.27 9.28
C MET A 1 34.03 -40.77 7.85
N SER A 2 34.81 -39.72 7.61
CA SER A 2 34.98 -39.15 6.26
C SER A 2 35.79 -40.09 5.39
N ALA A 3 35.25 -40.50 4.24
CA ALA A 3 35.93 -41.36 3.29
C ALA A 3 37.17 -40.66 2.71
N VAL A 4 38.26 -41.42 2.61
CA VAL A 4 39.50 -41.05 1.96
C VAL A 4 39.25 -40.88 0.46
N ARG A 5 39.70 -39.78 -0.15
CA ARG A 5 39.43 -39.46 -1.57
C ARG A 5 40.60 -39.77 -2.48
N SER A 6 40.31 -40.09 -3.74
CA SER A 6 41.31 -40.20 -4.81
C SER A 6 41.48 -38.89 -5.58
N CYS A 7 42.67 -38.67 -6.12
CA CYS A 7 42.99 -37.51 -6.93
C CYS A 7 42.19 -37.56 -8.23
N SER A 8 41.47 -36.49 -8.55
CA SER A 8 40.66 -36.39 -9.77
C SER A 8 41.49 -36.23 -11.05
N ASN A 9 42.82 -36.12 -10.97
CA ASN A 9 43.67 -36.18 -12.15
C ASN A 9 43.84 -37.65 -12.58
N PRO A 10 43.32 -38.06 -13.75
CA PRO A 10 43.35 -39.45 -14.20
C PRO A 10 44.77 -40.01 -14.37
N LEU A 11 45.77 -39.14 -14.51
CA LEU A 11 47.18 -39.51 -14.66
C LEU A 11 47.96 -39.63 -13.33
N CYS A 12 47.32 -39.39 -12.18
CA CYS A 12 48.01 -39.38 -10.89
C CYS A 12 47.78 -40.63 -10.05
N GLY A 13 46.53 -41.10 -9.93
CA GLY A 13 46.18 -42.29 -9.14
C GLY A 13 46.36 -42.18 -7.61
N ASN A 14 46.87 -41.07 -7.08
CA ASN A 14 47.09 -40.92 -5.62
C ASN A 14 45.76 -40.89 -4.84
N THR A 15 45.79 -41.47 -3.65
CA THR A 15 44.69 -41.49 -2.69
C THR A 15 45.14 -40.78 -1.41
N GLU A 16 44.23 -40.03 -0.77
CA GLU A 16 44.52 -39.33 0.49
C GLU A 16 45.07 -40.30 1.54
N SER A 17 45.98 -39.87 2.40
CA SER A 17 46.38 -40.67 3.56
C SER A 17 45.53 -40.30 4.79
N ARG A 18 45.03 -39.06 4.82
CA ARG A 18 44.10 -38.56 5.84
C ARG A 18 42.93 -37.84 5.16
N PRO A 19 41.69 -38.03 5.63
CA PRO A 19 40.53 -37.35 5.04
C PRO A 19 40.72 -35.82 5.01
N GLY A 20 40.51 -35.21 3.84
CA GLY A 20 40.59 -33.75 3.68
C GLY A 20 41.98 -33.18 3.41
N GLU A 21 42.97 -34.05 3.20
CA GLU A 21 44.31 -33.69 2.74
C GLU A 21 44.28 -33.06 1.33
N PHE A 22 43.46 -33.59 0.41
CA PHE A 22 43.39 -33.08 -0.95
C PHE A 22 42.54 -31.82 -1.04
N LYS A 23 42.98 -30.88 -1.88
CA LYS A 23 42.26 -29.62 -2.08
C LYS A 23 41.19 -29.80 -3.15
N LYS A 24 39.97 -29.37 -2.85
CA LYS A 24 38.87 -29.33 -3.81
C LYS A 24 39.08 -28.18 -4.81
N CYS A 25 38.56 -28.34 -6.02
CA CYS A 25 38.42 -27.24 -6.96
C CYS A 25 37.57 -26.13 -6.32
N SER A 26 38.07 -24.89 -6.30
CA SER A 26 37.36 -23.76 -5.70
C SER A 26 36.05 -23.42 -6.41
N ARG A 27 35.96 -23.70 -7.72
CA ARG A 27 34.81 -23.39 -8.56
C ARG A 27 33.68 -24.41 -8.41
N CYS A 28 33.95 -25.69 -8.67
CA CYS A 28 32.91 -26.73 -8.67
C CYS A 28 32.80 -27.53 -7.36
N LYS A 29 33.83 -27.51 -6.51
CA LYS A 29 33.95 -28.33 -5.30
C LYS A 29 33.80 -29.86 -5.50
N SER A 30 33.59 -30.34 -6.73
CA SER A 30 33.37 -31.76 -7.07
C SER A 30 34.67 -32.54 -7.30
N ALA A 31 35.68 -31.90 -7.89
CA ALA A 31 37.00 -32.50 -8.09
C ALA A 31 37.94 -32.18 -6.92
N CYS A 32 38.85 -33.11 -6.59
CA CYS A 32 39.87 -32.94 -5.56
C CYS A 32 41.27 -33.37 -6.03
N TYR A 33 42.30 -32.71 -5.52
CA TYR A 33 43.67 -32.85 -6.03
C TYR A 33 44.69 -32.97 -4.90
N CYS A 34 45.61 -33.92 -5.06
CA CYS A 34 46.76 -34.08 -4.16
C CYS A 34 47.74 -32.90 -4.24
N SER A 35 47.74 -32.15 -5.34
CA SER A 35 48.64 -31.02 -5.55
C SER A 35 48.12 -30.03 -6.59
N LYS A 36 48.67 -28.80 -6.56
CA LYS A 36 48.42 -27.78 -7.60
C LYS A 36 48.84 -28.25 -9.00
N LYS A 37 49.87 -29.10 -9.08
CA LYS A 37 50.33 -29.70 -10.35
C LYS A 37 49.24 -30.60 -10.95
N CYS A 38 48.65 -31.48 -10.15
CA CYS A 38 47.56 -32.34 -10.59
C CYS A 38 46.29 -31.56 -10.96
N GLN A 39 45.96 -30.51 -10.21
CA GLN A 39 44.88 -29.61 -10.57
C GLN A 39 45.12 -28.96 -11.93
N SER A 40 46.32 -28.43 -12.18
CA SER A 40 46.66 -27.73 -13.43
C SER A 40 46.69 -28.66 -14.63
N ALA A 41 47.17 -29.90 -14.46
CA ALA A 41 47.16 -30.92 -15.50
C ALA A 41 45.73 -31.33 -15.85
N HIS A 42 44.91 -31.67 -14.86
CA HIS A 42 43.51 -32.02 -15.09
C HIS A 42 42.69 -30.85 -15.66
N TRP A 43 42.99 -29.62 -15.24
CA TRP A 43 42.37 -28.40 -15.79
C TRP A 43 42.56 -28.29 -17.30
N LYS A 44 43.78 -28.51 -17.79
CA LYS A 44 44.10 -28.47 -19.22
C LYS A 44 43.55 -29.66 -19.99
N ASN A 45 43.42 -30.81 -19.35
CA ASN A 45 43.01 -32.07 -19.96
C ASN A 45 41.49 -32.35 -19.92
N GLY A 46 40.65 -31.35 -19.65
CA GLY A 46 39.19 -31.48 -19.78
C GLY A 46 38.39 -30.87 -18.63
N HIS A 47 38.95 -30.77 -17.41
CA HIS A 47 38.16 -30.27 -16.28
C HIS A 47 37.65 -28.85 -16.48
N ARG A 48 38.38 -27.99 -17.21
CA ARG A 48 37.94 -26.62 -17.53
C ARG A 48 36.56 -26.59 -18.21
N GLU A 49 36.30 -27.55 -19.09
CA GLU A 49 35.06 -27.62 -19.89
C GLU A 49 33.90 -28.16 -19.04
N GLU A 50 34.20 -29.08 -18.12
CA GLU A 50 33.21 -29.71 -17.23
C GLU A 50 32.97 -28.93 -15.93
N CYS A 51 33.82 -27.95 -15.60
CA CYS A 51 33.79 -27.27 -14.30
C CYS A 51 32.62 -26.29 -14.17
N LYS A 52 31.49 -26.81 -13.65
CA LYS A 52 30.30 -26.04 -13.29
C LYS A 52 30.43 -25.45 -11.88
N PRO A 53 30.05 -24.18 -11.65
CA PRO A 53 30.06 -23.58 -10.32
C PRO A 53 29.22 -24.42 -9.34
N PHE A 54 29.73 -24.62 -8.13
CA PHE A 54 28.95 -25.21 -7.05
C PHE A 54 27.85 -24.23 -6.65
N VAL A 55 26.60 -24.54 -7.00
CA VAL A 55 25.42 -23.87 -6.46
C VAL A 55 25.08 -24.52 -5.14
N ASP A 56 25.26 -23.77 -4.06
CA ASP A 56 24.77 -24.16 -2.75
C ASP A 56 23.24 -23.98 -2.73
N GLU A 57 22.51 -25.07 -2.97
CA GLU A 57 21.04 -25.09 -3.01
C GLU A 57 20.42 -24.55 -1.70
N SER A 58 21.14 -24.61 -0.58
CA SER A 58 20.71 -24.05 0.71
C SER A 58 20.60 -22.52 0.73
N GLN A 59 21.26 -21.81 -0.19
CA GLN A 59 21.24 -20.35 -0.27
C GLN A 59 20.18 -19.79 -1.24
N LYS A 60 19.66 -20.60 -2.17
CA LYS A 60 18.60 -20.19 -3.11
C LYS A 60 17.22 -20.15 -2.45
N SER A 61 16.94 -21.11 -1.57
CA SER A 61 15.67 -21.18 -0.84
C SER A 61 15.49 -19.99 0.11
N ALA A 62 16.52 -19.63 0.88
CA ALA A 62 16.52 -18.49 1.79
C ALA A 62 16.29 -17.14 1.07
N LYS A 63 17.06 -16.86 0.00
CA LYS A 63 16.92 -15.61 -0.78
C LYS A 63 15.57 -15.46 -1.49
N SER A 64 14.94 -16.57 -1.90
CA SER A 64 13.61 -16.52 -2.54
C SER A 64 12.47 -16.36 -1.53
N ALA A 65 12.64 -16.87 -0.32
CA ALA A 65 11.70 -16.69 0.79
C ALA A 65 11.76 -15.26 1.35
N GLU A 66 12.96 -14.71 1.55
CA GLU A 66 13.15 -13.31 1.99
C GLU A 66 12.53 -12.29 1.03
N ARG A 67 12.76 -12.45 -0.28
CA ARG A 67 12.15 -11.54 -1.28
C ARG A 67 10.62 -11.63 -1.33
N LYS A 68 10.05 -12.81 -1.04
CA LYS A 68 8.59 -12.99 -0.95
C LYS A 68 8.03 -12.35 0.33
N SER A 69 8.72 -12.47 1.46
CA SER A 69 8.29 -11.81 2.71
C SER A 69 8.43 -10.29 2.64
N GLU A 70 9.50 -9.77 2.02
CA GLU A 70 9.68 -8.32 1.83
C GLU A 70 8.61 -7.74 0.91
N ALA A 71 8.30 -8.39 -0.21
CA ALA A 71 7.23 -7.97 -1.12
C ALA A 71 5.84 -8.01 -0.46
N SER A 72 5.56 -9.04 0.35
CA SER A 72 4.31 -9.13 1.13
C SER A 72 4.20 -7.98 2.14
N THR A 73 5.29 -7.67 2.86
CA THR A 73 5.35 -6.59 3.84
C THR A 73 5.13 -5.22 3.18
N GLU A 74 5.71 -4.98 2.00
CA GLU A 74 5.54 -3.75 1.24
C GLU A 74 4.10 -3.59 0.73
N GLN A 75 3.48 -4.69 0.28
CA GLN A 75 2.10 -4.71 -0.18
C GLN A 75 1.11 -4.39 0.96
N THR A 76 1.30 -4.99 2.15
CA THR A 76 0.51 -4.67 3.35
C THR A 76 0.66 -3.20 3.74
N LEU A 77 1.88 -2.66 3.72
CA LEU A 77 2.13 -1.25 4.06
C LEU A 77 1.43 -0.30 3.08
N MET A 78 1.41 -0.61 1.78
CA MET A 78 0.70 0.18 0.79
C MET A 78 -0.81 0.17 1.03
N LEU A 79 -1.38 -1.02 1.29
CA LEU A 79 -2.81 -1.18 1.56
C LEU A 79 -3.23 -0.43 2.84
N GLN A 80 -2.39 -0.46 3.88
CA GLN A 80 -2.59 0.30 5.12
C GLN A 80 -2.64 1.81 4.87
N LYS A 81 -1.73 2.33 4.04
CA LYS A 81 -1.72 3.76 3.66
C LYS A 81 -2.95 4.16 2.86
N GLU A 82 -3.41 3.30 1.94
CA GLU A 82 -4.64 3.56 1.19
C GLU A 82 -5.87 3.56 2.13
N CYS A 83 -5.95 2.58 3.02
CA CYS A 83 -7.03 2.50 4.02
C CYS A 83 -7.08 3.77 4.89
N GLN A 84 -5.93 4.21 5.40
CA GLN A 84 -5.85 5.43 6.21
C GLN A 84 -6.29 6.67 5.41
N THR A 85 -5.89 6.77 4.14
CA THR A 85 -6.26 7.89 3.28
C THR A 85 -7.78 7.94 3.06
N MET A 86 -8.40 6.79 2.78
CA MET A 86 -9.85 6.70 2.59
C MET A 86 -10.63 7.02 3.87
N TYR A 87 -10.13 6.57 5.02
CA TYR A 87 -10.70 6.91 6.32
C TYR A 87 -10.65 8.42 6.59
N ASN A 88 -9.49 9.07 6.38
CA ASN A 88 -9.36 10.52 6.56
C ASN A 88 -10.32 11.30 5.63
N ASN A 89 -10.47 10.86 4.38
CA ASN A 89 -11.41 11.47 3.44
C ASN A 89 -12.87 11.30 3.90
N PHE A 90 -13.22 10.13 4.43
CA PHE A 90 -14.53 9.87 5.02
C PHE A 90 -14.80 10.81 6.21
N GLU A 91 -13.87 10.91 7.16
CA GLU A 91 -14.01 11.78 8.33
C GLU A 91 -14.19 13.26 7.95
N MET A 92 -13.39 13.75 7.00
CA MET A 92 -13.53 15.09 6.46
C MET A 92 -14.91 15.32 5.82
N ALA A 93 -15.32 14.43 4.91
CA ALA A 93 -16.62 14.54 4.24
C ALA A 93 -17.80 14.43 5.22
N SER A 94 -17.70 13.58 6.24
CA SER A 94 -18.70 13.40 7.29
C SER A 94 -18.85 14.66 8.16
N THR A 95 -17.71 15.27 8.52
CA THR A 95 -17.69 16.55 9.24
C THR A 95 -18.30 17.67 8.42
N ASP A 96 -17.96 17.75 7.13
CA ASP A 96 -18.53 18.75 6.22
C ASP A 96 -20.03 18.55 6.02
N LEU A 97 -20.49 17.31 5.86
CA LEU A 97 -21.92 16.98 5.78
C LEU A 97 -22.67 17.46 7.03
N SER A 98 -22.10 17.23 8.21
CA SER A 98 -22.67 17.67 9.49
C SER A 98 -22.79 19.20 9.57
N LYS A 99 -21.76 19.94 9.14
CA LYS A 99 -21.80 21.41 9.08
C LYS A 99 -22.85 21.92 8.10
N LEU A 100 -22.97 21.31 6.93
CA LEU A 100 -23.96 21.69 5.92
C LEU A 100 -25.38 21.45 6.42
N ASN A 101 -25.64 20.33 7.10
CA ASN A 101 -26.94 20.05 7.71
C ASN A 101 -27.30 21.08 8.78
N LEU A 102 -26.35 21.46 9.65
CA LEU A 102 -26.57 22.52 10.64
C LEU A 102 -26.90 23.87 9.99
N GLN A 103 -26.22 24.20 8.90
CA GLN A 103 -26.50 25.41 8.13
C GLN A 103 -27.90 25.36 7.50
N LEU A 104 -28.32 24.20 6.98
CA LEU A 104 -29.66 24.00 6.42
C LEU A 104 -30.73 24.18 7.49
N ASP A 105 -30.52 23.63 8.69
CA ASP A 105 -31.46 23.76 9.80
C ASP A 105 -31.56 25.22 10.27
N THR A 106 -30.45 25.96 10.24
CA THR A 106 -30.47 27.40 10.48
C THR A 106 -31.35 28.13 9.47
N TYR A 107 -31.24 27.80 8.18
CA TYR A 107 -32.11 28.38 7.14
C TYR A 107 -33.57 27.96 7.27
N LYS A 108 -33.86 26.70 7.64
CA LYS A 108 -35.23 26.26 7.93
C LYS A 108 -35.85 27.05 9.07
N ILE A 109 -35.08 27.32 10.14
CA ILE A 109 -35.53 28.16 11.25
C ILE A 109 -35.79 29.59 10.78
N SER A 110 -34.88 30.18 9.99
CA SER A 110 -35.11 31.50 9.39
C SER A 110 -36.35 31.55 8.51
N MET A 111 -36.60 30.49 7.73
CA MET A 111 -37.79 30.39 6.87
C MET A 111 -39.07 30.34 7.70
N LYS A 112 -39.08 29.53 8.76
CA LYS A 112 -40.21 29.47 9.69
C LYS A 112 -40.49 30.83 10.33
N LYS A 113 -39.45 31.53 10.80
CA LYS A 113 -39.60 32.87 11.36
C LYS A 113 -40.15 33.86 10.33
N LEU A 114 -39.69 33.78 9.08
CA LEU A 114 -40.19 34.63 8.01
C LEU A 114 -41.67 34.36 7.73
N THR A 115 -42.12 33.10 7.75
CA THR A 115 -43.54 32.77 7.57
C THR A 115 -44.45 33.23 8.71
N GLU A 116 -43.89 33.52 9.89
CA GLU A 116 -44.63 34.09 11.03
C GLU A 116 -44.76 35.62 10.94
N ILE A 117 -43.98 36.28 10.07
CA ILE A 117 -44.05 37.73 9.83
C ILE A 117 -45.15 38.02 8.81
N ASP A 118 -45.91 39.09 9.06
CA ASP A 118 -46.90 39.66 8.15
C ASP A 118 -46.31 39.92 6.75
N GLU A 119 -46.94 39.35 5.72
CA GLU A 119 -46.48 39.40 4.33
C GLU A 119 -46.43 40.82 3.74
N SER A 120 -47.17 41.77 4.34
CA SER A 120 -47.15 43.17 3.92
C SER A 120 -45.92 43.95 4.39
N LYS A 121 -45.10 43.37 5.28
CA LYS A 121 -43.94 44.04 5.87
C LYS A 121 -42.66 43.72 5.12
N ASP A 122 -41.84 44.74 4.96
CA ASP A 122 -40.46 44.59 4.54
C ASP A 122 -39.61 43.95 5.65
N VAL A 123 -38.59 43.21 5.23
CA VAL A 123 -37.72 42.41 6.09
C VAL A 123 -36.25 42.73 5.82
N PHE A 124 -35.48 42.86 6.90
CA PHE A 124 -34.03 43.04 6.81
C PHE A 124 -33.32 41.69 6.65
N CYS A 125 -32.67 41.49 5.51
CA CYS A 125 -31.85 40.32 5.23
C CYS A 125 -30.36 40.66 5.39
N ARG A 126 -29.61 39.79 6.07
CA ARG A 126 -28.17 39.97 6.28
C ARG A 126 -27.37 39.54 5.05
N TYR A 127 -26.43 40.39 4.62
CA TYR A 127 -25.43 40.12 3.59
C TYR A 127 -24.05 40.50 4.13
N GLY A 128 -23.31 39.53 4.65
CA GLY A 128 -22.04 39.78 5.34
C GLY A 128 -22.23 40.62 6.60
N SER A 129 -21.66 41.82 6.64
CA SER A 129 -21.81 42.80 7.72
C SER A 129 -22.95 43.80 7.50
N MET A 130 -23.56 43.81 6.31
CA MET A 130 -24.61 44.75 5.93
C MET A 130 -25.99 44.10 6.01
N TYR A 131 -27.02 44.94 6.14
CA TYR A 131 -28.43 44.54 6.10
C TYR A 131 -29.11 45.25 4.93
N MET A 132 -29.86 44.49 4.15
CA MET A 132 -30.62 45.01 3.01
C MET A 132 -32.11 44.78 3.27
N LEU A 133 -32.91 45.78 2.92
CA LEU A 133 -34.36 45.70 2.99
C LEU A 133 -34.90 44.96 1.76
N HIS A 134 -35.81 44.02 1.95
CA HIS A 134 -36.52 43.33 0.90
C HIS A 134 -38.00 43.18 1.28
N ASP A 135 -38.89 43.14 0.29
CA ASP A 135 -40.25 42.68 0.52
C ASP A 135 -40.26 41.20 0.96
N HIS A 136 -41.34 40.79 1.60
CA HIS A 136 -41.47 39.45 2.17
C HIS A 136 -41.31 38.34 1.13
N ALA A 137 -41.94 38.49 -0.04
CA ALA A 137 -41.92 37.49 -1.10
C ALA A 137 -40.50 37.28 -1.65
N THR A 138 -39.77 38.38 -1.92
CA THR A 138 -38.37 38.34 -2.35
C THR A 138 -37.47 37.71 -1.29
N ALA A 139 -37.66 38.07 -0.01
CA ALA A 139 -36.90 37.47 1.09
C ALA A 139 -37.12 35.95 1.19
N LYS A 140 -38.37 35.51 1.02
CA LYS A 140 -38.76 34.08 1.05
C LYS A 140 -38.15 33.32 -0.11
N GLN A 141 -38.25 33.84 -1.33
CA GLN A 141 -37.66 33.22 -2.51
C GLN A 141 -36.13 33.10 -2.36
N ASN A 142 -35.45 34.19 -1.98
CA ASN A 142 -33.99 34.18 -1.81
C ASN A 142 -33.52 33.15 -0.78
N LEU A 143 -34.26 33.01 0.34
CA LEU A 143 -33.94 32.03 1.36
C LEU A 143 -34.20 30.59 0.87
N GLN A 144 -35.29 30.38 0.12
CA GLN A 144 -35.61 29.09 -0.48
C GLN A 144 -34.53 28.65 -1.47
N GLU A 145 -34.10 29.53 -2.36
CA GLU A 145 -33.01 29.24 -3.31
C GLU A 145 -31.70 28.88 -2.60
N LYS A 146 -31.39 29.54 -1.47
CA LYS A 146 -30.22 29.20 -0.65
C LYS A 146 -30.37 27.80 -0.04
N MET A 147 -31.55 27.43 0.43
CA MET A 147 -31.84 26.09 0.96
C MET A 147 -31.71 25.03 -0.14
N ASP A 148 -32.23 25.28 -1.34
CA ASP A 148 -32.19 24.33 -2.45
C ASP A 148 -30.75 24.07 -2.91
N ARG A 149 -29.95 25.12 -3.08
CA ARG A 149 -28.51 25.01 -3.39
C ARG A 149 -27.76 24.21 -2.32
N LEU A 150 -28.08 24.46 -1.06
CA LEU A 150 -27.46 23.77 0.07
C LEU A 150 -27.88 22.29 0.12
N ASN A 151 -29.14 21.99 -0.15
CA ASN A 151 -29.65 20.62 -0.26
C ASN A 151 -28.94 19.84 -1.36
N SER A 152 -28.76 20.41 -2.56
CA SER A 152 -28.00 19.76 -3.63
C SER A 152 -26.56 19.48 -3.22
N LYS A 153 -25.92 20.40 -2.48
CA LYS A 153 -24.57 20.20 -1.94
C LYS A 153 -24.54 19.09 -0.89
N ILE A 154 -25.50 19.07 0.03
CA ILE A 154 -25.67 18.00 1.04
C ILE A 154 -25.82 16.65 0.36
N GLU A 155 -26.63 16.54 -0.69
CA GLU A 155 -26.81 15.29 -1.42
C GLU A 155 -25.50 14.81 -2.07
N SER A 156 -24.76 15.72 -2.70
CA SER A 156 -23.45 15.42 -3.31
C SER A 156 -22.44 14.95 -2.27
N VAL A 157 -22.30 15.66 -1.14
CA VAL A 157 -21.37 15.28 -0.07
C VAL A 157 -21.83 13.99 0.61
N SER A 158 -23.13 13.76 0.79
CA SER A 158 -23.68 12.50 1.32
C SER A 158 -23.29 11.30 0.46
N LYS A 159 -23.31 11.44 -0.87
CA LYS A 159 -22.81 10.41 -1.80
C LYS A 159 -21.32 10.16 -1.62
N GLN A 160 -20.51 11.22 -1.43
CA GLN A 160 -19.07 11.09 -1.16
C GLN A 160 -18.79 10.38 0.16
N VAL A 161 -19.51 10.71 1.23
CA VAL A 161 -19.41 10.04 2.53
C VAL A 161 -19.64 8.53 2.38
N LYS A 162 -20.75 8.13 1.73
CA LYS A 162 -21.05 6.71 1.48
C LYS A 162 -19.97 6.00 0.67
N TYR A 163 -19.42 6.68 -0.34
CA TYR A 163 -18.35 6.14 -1.16
C TYR A 163 -17.07 5.88 -0.34
N PHE A 164 -16.59 6.89 0.39
CA PHE A 164 -15.39 6.74 1.21
C PHE A 164 -15.60 5.73 2.32
N GLU A 165 -16.80 5.72 2.94
CA GLU A 165 -17.15 4.77 3.98
C GLU A 165 -17.03 3.32 3.51
N LYS A 166 -17.67 3.04 2.38
CA LYS A 166 -17.59 1.72 1.77
C LYS A 166 -16.15 1.36 1.42
N LYS A 167 -15.43 2.27 0.75
CA LYS A 167 -14.07 1.99 0.28
C LYS A 167 -13.09 1.73 1.43
N TYR A 168 -13.14 2.50 2.52
CA TYR A 168 -12.24 2.23 3.65
C TYR A 168 -12.59 0.92 4.35
N LYS A 169 -13.88 0.57 4.50
CA LYS A 169 -14.30 -0.69 5.11
C LYS A 169 -13.85 -1.91 4.30
N ASP A 170 -13.96 -1.82 2.97
CA ASP A 170 -13.49 -2.87 2.06
C ASP A 170 -11.95 -3.04 2.19
N LEU A 171 -11.20 -1.94 2.26
CA LEU A 171 -9.74 -1.98 2.46
C LEU A 171 -9.35 -2.53 3.84
N GLU A 172 -10.10 -2.16 4.89
CA GLU A 172 -9.90 -2.65 6.25
C GLU A 172 -10.17 -4.16 6.37
N ALA A 173 -11.18 -4.67 5.66
CA ALA A 173 -11.47 -6.11 5.58
C ALA A 173 -10.32 -6.86 4.89
N ASN A 174 -9.84 -6.36 3.74
CA ASN A 174 -8.71 -6.95 3.03
C ASN A 174 -7.44 -7.00 3.91
N LEU A 175 -7.18 -5.96 4.71
CA LEU A 175 -6.06 -5.93 5.66
C LEU A 175 -6.16 -6.99 6.77
N LYS A 176 -7.37 -7.39 7.16
CA LYS A 176 -7.60 -8.42 8.19
C LYS A 176 -7.46 -9.85 7.64
N GLU A 177 -7.59 -10.02 6.33
CA GLU A 177 -7.47 -11.31 5.64
C GLU A 177 -6.03 -11.66 5.22
N MET A 178 -5.13 -10.68 5.18
CA MET A 178 -3.69 -10.83 4.88
C MET A 178 -2.88 -11.25 6.11
#